data_AF-A0A9P7J2Z7-F1
#
_entry.id   AF-A0A9P7J2Z7-F1
#
_cell.length_a   1.000
_cell.length_b   1.000
_cell.length_c   1.000
_cell.angle_alpha   90.00
_cell.angle_beta   90.00
_cell.angle_gamma   90.00
#
_symmetry.space_group_name_H-M   'P 1'
#
loop_
_entity.id
_entity.type
_entity.pdbx_description
1 polymer ?
#
loop_
_entity_poly.entity_id
_entity_poly.type
_entity_poly.pdbx_seq_one_letter_code
_entity_poly.pdbx_strand_id
1 'polypeptide(L)'
;QVYQVHWLRAKALRDRWREEMILVKLQMDWTCNFFLWKATQWGDHMQESLEKCLLGHGCYAGRQSQMYSLLAQDAQAAFQDLQNMLIEAGDE
;
A
#
# COMPACT_ATOMS: atom_id res chain seq x y z
N GLN A 1 41.93 1.19 16.50
CA GLN A 1 40.55 1.28 17.04
C GLN A 1 39.56 2.02 16.12
N VAL A 2 39.91 3.16 15.50
CA VAL A 2 39.01 3.94 14.61
C VAL A 2 38.45 3.14 13.42
N TYR A 3 39.27 2.28 12.80
CA TYR A 3 38.88 1.50 11.61
C TYR A 3 37.78 0.46 11.87
N GLN A 4 37.78 -0.17 13.06
CA GLN A 4 36.75 -1.14 13.45
C GLN A 4 35.39 -0.46 13.68
N VAL A 5 35.39 0.71 14.32
CA VAL A 5 34.17 1.50 14.54
C VAL A 5 33.59 1.99 13.22
N HIS A 6 34.44 2.42 12.29
CA HIS A 6 34.01 2.85 10.96
C HIS A 6 33.34 1.70 10.18
N TRP A 7 33.95 0.51 10.21
CA TRP A 7 33.36 -0.68 9.59
C TRP A 7 32.01 -1.09 10.21
N LEU A 8 31.90 -1.07 11.54
CA LEU A 8 30.64 -1.40 12.22
C LEU A 8 29.51 -0.43 11.84
N ARG A 9 29.80 0.86 11.73
CA ARG A 9 28.83 1.87 11.30
C ARG A 9 28.40 1.67 9.85
N ALA A 10 29.37 1.41 8.96
CA ALA A 10 29.07 1.13 7.56
C ALA A 10 28.23 -0.14 7.39
N LYS A 11 28.54 -1.19 8.17
CA LYS A 11 27.73 -2.42 8.23
C LYS A 11 26.31 -2.14 8.73
N ALA A 12 26.15 -1.45 9.84
CA ALA A 12 24.84 -1.13 10.40
C ALA A 12 23.98 -0.30 9.43
N LEU A 13 24.59 0.65 8.72
CA LEU A 13 23.89 1.42 7.68
C LEU A 13 23.41 0.52 6.54
N ARG A 14 24.28 -0.35 6.01
CA ARG A 14 23.89 -1.28 4.94
C ARG A 14 22.78 -2.23 5.39
N ASP A 15 22.89 -2.78 6.60
CA ASP A 15 21.91 -3.72 7.14
C ASP A 15 20.55 -3.01 7.34
N ARG A 16 20.55 -1.77 7.85
CA ARG A 16 19.35 -0.91 7.95
C ARG A 16 18.73 -0.63 6.57
N TRP A 17 19.52 -0.26 5.57
CA TRP A 17 19.00 -0.03 4.21
C TRP A 17 18.33 -1.29 3.65
N ARG A 18 18.90 -2.46 3.91
CA ARG A 18 18.31 -3.74 3.50
C ARG A 18 16.96 -3.99 4.19
N GLU A 19 16.87 -3.70 5.49
CA GLU A 19 15.61 -3.81 6.24
C GLU A 19 14.56 -2.82 5.73
N GLU A 20 14.91 -1.55 5.55
CA GLU A 20 14.00 -0.52 5.04
C GLU A 20 13.46 -0.89 3.66
N MET A 21 14.28 -1.45 2.76
CA MET A 21 13.83 -1.93 1.46
C MET A 21 12.79 -3.05 1.55
N ILE A 22 12.89 -3.94 2.55
CA ILE A 22 11.89 -4.99 2.78
C ILE A 22 10.61 -4.37 3.34
N LEU A 23 10.73 -3.48 4.32
CA LEU A 23 9.59 -2.83 4.96
C LEU A 23 8.77 -1.99 3.97
N VAL A 24 9.42 -1.23 3.08
CA VAL A 24 8.74 -0.43 2.08
C VAL A 24 7.90 -1.29 1.14
N LYS A 25 8.43 -2.43 0.68
CA LYS A 25 7.67 -3.37 -0.17
C LYS A 25 6.45 -3.92 0.56
N LEU A 26 6.61 -4.34 1.82
CA LEU A 26 5.49 -4.82 2.64
C LEU A 26 4.44 -3.73 2.89
N GLN A 27 4.86 -2.48 3.12
CA GLN A 27 3.97 -1.35 3.31
C GLN A 27 3.16 -1.05 2.03
N MET A 28 3.76 -1.19 0.85
CA MET A 28 3.05 -1.04 -0.43
C MET A 28 1.92 -2.07 -0.55
N ASP A 29 2.23 -3.34 -0.30
CA ASP A 29 1.23 -4.42 -0.31
C ASP A 29 0.13 -4.18 0.73
N TRP A 30 0.49 -3.78 1.95
CA TRP A 30 -0.46 -3.46 3.00
C TRP A 30 -1.34 -2.26 2.65
N THR A 31 -0.82 -1.26 1.95
CA THR A 31 -1.57 -0.08 1.53
C THR A 31 -2.66 -0.47 0.52
N CYS A 32 -2.33 -1.27 -0.50
CA CYS A 32 -3.31 -1.79 -1.45
C CYS A 32 -4.38 -2.63 -0.75
N ASN A 33 -3.97 -3.56 0.12
CA ASN A 33 -4.88 -4.40 0.88
C ASN A 33 -5.80 -3.60 1.80
N PHE A 34 -5.28 -2.55 2.43
CA PHE A 34 -6.08 -1.64 3.25
C PHE A 34 -7.15 -0.93 2.43
N PHE A 35 -6.81 -0.41 1.24
CA PHE A 35 -7.80 0.23 0.37
C PHE A 35 -8.87 -0.75 -0.11
N LEU A 36 -8.49 -1.96 -0.52
CA LEU A 36 -9.46 -3.00 -0.90
C LEU A 36 -10.38 -3.35 0.26
N TRP A 37 -9.82 -3.58 1.46
CA TRP A 37 -10.60 -3.86 2.66
C TRP A 37 -11.58 -2.72 2.97
N LYS A 38 -11.13 -1.46 2.88
CA LYS A 38 -11.99 -0.29 3.06
C LYS A 38 -13.10 -0.23 2.01
N ALA A 39 -12.82 -0.54 0.76
CA ALA A 39 -13.82 -0.55 -0.31
C ALA A 39 -14.91 -1.59 -0.04
N THR A 40 -14.52 -2.79 0.38
CA THR A 40 -15.45 -3.87 0.78
C THR A 40 -16.33 -3.43 1.95
N GLN A 41 -15.73 -2.91 3.03
CA GLN A 41 -16.48 -2.45 4.21
C GLN A 41 -17.51 -1.37 3.87
N TRP A 42 -17.15 -0.42 3.00
CA TRP A 42 -18.11 0.58 2.52
C TRP A 42 -19.19 0.00 1.62
N GLY A 43 -18.88 -1.05 0.85
CA GLY A 43 -19.87 -1.82 0.09
C GLY A 43 -20.89 -2.52 0.99
N ASP A 44 -20.41 -3.13 2.08
CA ASP A 44 -21.26 -3.77 3.09
C ASP A 44 -22.19 -2.73 3.75
N HIS A 45 -21.67 -1.57 4.12
CA HIS A 45 -22.47 -0.46 4.67
C HIS A 45 -23.49 0.10 3.68
N MET A 46 -23.16 0.14 2.38
CA MET A 46 -24.12 0.52 1.35
C MET A 46 -25.28 -0.46 1.33
N GLN A 47 -25.00 -1.77 1.31
CA GLN A 47 -26.03 -2.81 1.32
C GLN A 47 -26.92 -2.70 2.56
N GLU A 48 -26.32 -2.58 3.75
CA GLU A 48 -27.06 -2.42 5.00
C GLU A 48 -27.96 -1.17 5.00
N SER A 49 -27.47 -0.06 4.43
CA SER A 49 -28.24 1.17 4.31
C SER A 49 -29.42 1.03 3.36
N LEU A 50 -29.26 0.31 2.25
CA LEU A 50 -30.33 0.02 1.30
C LEU A 50 -31.40 -0.90 1.92
N GLU A 51 -30.99 -1.91 2.68
CA GLU A 51 -31.90 -2.79 3.43
C GLU A 51 -32.76 -2.01 4.45
N LYS A 52 -32.19 -0.94 5.03
CA LYS A 52 -32.89 -0.03 5.96
C LYS A 52 -33.67 1.10 5.26
N CYS A 53 -33.77 1.09 3.93
CA CYS A 53 -34.36 2.16 3.12
C CYS A 53 -33.72 3.55 3.30
N LEU A 54 -32.45 3.60 3.72
CA LEU A 54 -31.69 4.82 3.95
C LEU A 54 -30.89 5.22 2.69
N LEU A 55 -31.59 5.63 1.64
CA LEU A 55 -31.01 5.85 0.30
C LEU A 55 -29.81 6.80 0.30
N GLY A 56 -29.88 7.92 1.04
CA GLY A 56 -28.77 8.88 1.10
C GLY A 56 -27.49 8.31 1.71
N HIS A 57 -27.62 7.47 2.75
CA HIS A 57 -26.49 6.78 3.36
C HIS A 57 -25.93 5.72 2.41
N GLY A 58 -26.79 4.98 1.71
CA GLY A 58 -26.40 4.05 0.66
C GLY A 58 -25.58 4.73 -0.45
N CYS A 59 -26.06 5.86 -0.98
CA CYS A 59 -25.35 6.62 -2.01
C CYS A 59 -23.97 7.10 -1.54
N TYR A 60 -23.86 7.61 -0.31
CA TYR A 60 -22.58 8.04 0.24
C TYR A 60 -21.62 6.87 0.43
N ALA A 61 -22.08 5.76 1.02
CA ALA A 61 -21.30 4.56 1.22
C ALA A 61 -20.81 3.96 -0.10
N GLY A 62 -21.68 3.90 -1.13
CA GLY A 62 -21.30 3.47 -2.48
C GLY A 62 -20.20 4.35 -3.09
N ARG A 63 -20.30 5.67 -2.94
CA ARG A 63 -19.24 6.60 -3.38
C ARG A 63 -17.92 6.35 -2.65
N GLN A 64 -17.96 6.11 -1.34
CA GLN A 64 -16.75 5.79 -0.57
C GLN A 64 -16.13 4.47 -1.02
N SER A 65 -16.95 3.43 -1.23
CA SER A 65 -16.50 2.15 -1.75
C SER A 65 -15.77 2.31 -3.08
N GLN A 66 -16.37 3.02 -4.04
CA GLN A 66 -15.75 3.29 -5.34
C GLN A 66 -14.45 4.07 -5.22
N MET A 67 -14.40 5.11 -4.37
CA MET A 67 -13.19 5.91 -4.16
C MET A 67 -12.02 5.03 -3.66
N TYR A 68 -12.27 4.16 -2.68
CA TYR A 68 -11.25 3.25 -2.18
C TYR A 68 -10.83 2.19 -3.21
N SER A 69 -11.75 1.70 -4.04
CA SER A 69 -11.40 0.80 -5.15
C SER A 69 -10.46 1.47 -6.16
N LEU A 70 -10.70 2.74 -6.50
CA LEU A 70 -9.83 3.49 -7.39
C LEU A 70 -8.44 3.73 -6.77
N LEU A 71 -8.39 4.11 -5.49
CA LEU A 71 -7.12 4.24 -4.77
C LEU A 71 -6.32 2.94 -4.75
N ALA A 72 -6.98 1.79 -4.59
CA ALA A 72 -6.32 0.48 -4.64
C ALA A 72 -5.74 0.20 -6.04
N GLN A 73 -6.51 0.47 -7.10
CA GLN A 73 -6.06 0.28 -8.49
C GLN A 73 -4.88 1.18 -8.83
N ASP A 74 -4.97 2.47 -8.50
CA ASP A 74 -3.92 3.44 -8.77
C ASP A 74 -2.64 3.11 -8.01
N ALA A 75 -2.76 2.75 -6.72
CA ALA A 75 -1.61 2.36 -5.91
C ALA A 75 -0.95 1.08 -6.46
N GLN A 76 -1.74 0.07 -6.82
CA GLN A 76 -1.22 -1.17 -7.38
C GLN A 76 -0.51 -0.95 -8.71
N ALA A 77 -1.07 -0.12 -9.60
CA ALA A 77 -0.44 0.23 -10.86
C ALA A 77 0.90 0.95 -10.63
N ALA A 78 0.91 1.98 -9.78
CA ALA A 78 2.13 2.72 -9.45
C ALA A 78 3.23 1.82 -8.85
N PHE A 79 2.86 0.87 -7.99
CA PHE A 79 3.83 -0.06 -7.40
C PHE A 79 4.34 -1.09 -8.39
N GLN A 80 3.48 -1.58 -9.29
CA GLN A 80 3.91 -2.49 -10.35
C GLN A 80 4.89 -1.80 -11.32
N ASP A 81 4.62 -0.56 -11.69
CA ASP A 81 5.50 0.23 -12.55
C ASP A 81 6.88 0.44 -11.90
N LEU A 82 6.91 0.76 -10.60
CA LEU A 82 8.15 0.87 -9.84
C LEU A 82 8.91 -0.45 -9.76
N GLN A 83 8.22 -1.58 -9.59
CA GLN A 83 8.85 -2.90 -9.60
C GLN A 83 9.46 -3.21 -10.96
N ASN A 84 8.77 -2.92 -12.05
CA ASN A 84 9.27 -3.13 -13.42
C ASN A 84 10.52 -2.28 -13.68
N MET A 85 10.49 -0.97 -13.33
CA MET A 85 11.65 -0.07 -13.45
C MET A 85 12.87 -0.56 -12.64
N LEU A 86 12.65 -1.10 -11.44
CA LEU A 86 13.74 -1.64 -10.62
C LEU A 86 14.33 -2.94 -11.17
N ILE A 87 13.54 -3.75 -11.86
CA ILE A 87 14.03 -4.96 -12.55
C ILE A 87 14.88 -4.53 -13.75
N GLU A 88 14.38 -3.62 -14.58
CA GLU A 88 15.09 -3.09 -15.75
C GLU A 88 16.44 -2.44 -15.38
N ALA A 89 16.46 -1.63 -14.31
CA ALA A 89 17.70 -1.01 -13.82
C ALA A 89 18.70 -1.97 -13.14
N GLY A 90 18.26 -3.19 -12.80
CA GLY A 90 19.12 -4.23 -12.22
C GLY A 90 19.72 -5.20 -13.24
N ASP A 91 19.19 -5.20 -14.47
CA ASP A 91 19.68 -6.00 -15.60
C ASP A 91 20.70 -5.24 -16.49
N GLU A 92 20.99 -3.97 -16.19
CA GLU A 92 22.11 -3.17 -16.73
C GLU A 92 23.38 -3.25 -15.87
#